data_AF-A0A9D9RV60-F1
#
_entry.id   AF-A0A9D9RV60-F1
#
_cell.length_a   1.000
_cell.length_b   1.000
_cell.length_c   1.000
_cell.angle_alpha   90.00
_cell.angle_beta   90.00
_cell.angle_gamma   90.00
#
_symmetry.space_group_name_H-M   'P 1'
#
loop_
_entity.id
_entity.type
_entity.pdbx_description
1 polymer ?
#
loop_
_entity_poly.entity_id
_entity_poly.type
_entity_poly.pdbx_seq_one_letter_code
_entity_poly.pdbx_strand_id
1 'polypeptide(L)'
;MVRSIFLSALVYSLLLAGLISLRGEMIALAIPFVLYLLYGFWKAPESLDLHIERKLSADRITPDSDVTVTVTVTNRGSNIEELYLNERISPPIRVRIGSTRHLLRLPKGASHTYTYTVADGRGVYSFESIHAQGTEFFGLIRREQVIHSKEQLSIFPEFRRLKHVTIRPRRTRVYAGTIPARAGGSGTEFFGVREYQTGDSPRTINWRVSARHEETLYSNEYQQERVADVGVVVDARIQANYVHGGQSLFEHSVTAAAALSDAFLSQGNRVGLLVYGSYLGWTLPDYGKLQRERIMHALAGAEAGASSVFAGLEHLSPRMFPPESQIVLVSSLLNDDLNVLVQLRGRGYQVMVISPDPVKFEHGFLPPSPQVDMAARVIRMERDLLIRRLERAGIQVVEWDVSLPFDQAVGPLLMRQRRVL
;
A
#
# COMPACT_ATOMS: atom_id res chain seq x y z
N MET A 1 -5.78 14.01 39.81
CA MET A 1 -7.13 13.91 40.40
C MET A 1 -7.15 13.17 41.74
N VAL A 2 -6.51 11.99 41.87
CA VAL A 2 -6.52 11.24 43.16
C VAL A 2 -5.84 12.01 44.32
N ARG A 3 -4.71 12.69 44.06
CA ARG A 3 -3.97 13.43 45.11
C ARG A 3 -4.72 14.65 45.64
N SER A 4 -5.35 15.45 44.77
CA SER A 4 -6.12 16.63 45.20
C SER A 4 -7.38 16.24 45.98
N ILE A 5 -8.08 15.18 45.57
CA ILE A 5 -9.24 14.65 46.32
C ILE A 5 -8.81 14.17 47.72
N PHE A 6 -7.72 13.40 47.80
CA PHE A 6 -7.19 12.91 49.07
C PHE A 6 -6.78 14.06 50.00
N LEU A 7 -6.04 15.05 49.49
CA LEU A 7 -5.62 16.22 50.27
C LEU A 7 -6.81 17.07 50.71
N SER A 8 -7.81 17.28 49.85
CA SER A 8 -9.05 17.98 50.23
C SER A 8 -9.83 17.22 51.31
N ALA A 9 -9.92 15.89 51.23
CA ALA A 9 -10.56 15.07 52.25
C ALA A 9 -9.80 15.11 53.59
N LEU A 10 -8.45 15.12 53.54
CA LEU A 10 -7.61 15.26 54.72
C LEU A 10 -7.79 16.63 55.38
N VAL A 11 -7.77 17.70 54.60
CA VAL A 11 -8.07 19.07 55.07
C VAL A 11 -9.44 19.13 55.71
N TYR A 12 -10.47 18.61 55.05
CA TYR A 12 -11.84 18.59 55.58
C TYR A 12 -11.93 17.81 56.91
N SER A 13 -11.28 16.65 56.99
CA SER A 13 -11.28 15.81 58.20
C SER A 13 -10.57 16.49 59.38
N LEU A 14 -9.45 17.16 59.14
CA LEU A 14 -8.71 17.92 60.16
C LEU A 14 -9.52 19.12 60.67
N LEU A 15 -10.16 19.86 59.77
CA LEU A 15 -11.03 20.98 60.12
C LEU A 15 -12.24 20.50 60.94
N LEU A 16 -12.89 19.41 60.52
CA LEU A 16 -14.03 18.82 61.21
C LEU A 16 -13.63 18.32 62.61
N ALA A 17 -12.52 17.60 62.72
CA ALA A 17 -12.00 17.11 64.00
C ALA A 17 -11.63 18.28 64.95
N GLY A 18 -11.05 19.36 64.42
CA GLY A 18 -10.76 20.57 65.21
C GLY A 18 -12.02 21.28 65.71
N LEU A 19 -13.05 21.38 64.87
CA LEU A 19 -14.35 21.94 65.26
C LEU A 19 -15.06 21.10 66.33
N ILE A 20 -15.08 19.77 66.17
CA ILE A 20 -15.72 18.84 67.13
C ILE A 20 -14.97 18.84 68.47
N SER A 21 -13.64 18.80 68.43
CA SER A 21 -12.81 18.74 69.65
C SER A 21 -12.60 20.10 70.33
N LEU A 22 -13.01 21.21 69.67
CA LEU A 22 -12.74 22.59 70.09
C LEU A 22 -11.24 22.88 70.31
N ARG A 23 -10.35 22.10 69.67
CA ARG A 23 -8.90 22.26 69.75
C ARG A 23 -8.36 22.94 68.49
N GLY A 24 -7.86 24.15 68.65
CA GLY A 24 -7.24 24.92 67.56
C GLY A 24 -6.01 24.23 66.93
N GLU A 25 -5.36 23.33 67.66
CA GLU A 25 -4.20 22.56 67.18
C GLU A 25 -4.51 21.74 65.92
N MET A 26 -5.70 21.12 65.86
CA MET A 26 -6.11 20.32 64.69
C MET A 26 -6.38 21.18 63.46
N ILE A 27 -6.89 22.39 63.66
CA ILE A 27 -7.08 23.39 62.59
C ILE A 27 -5.72 23.87 62.10
N ALA A 28 -4.77 24.11 63.00
CA ALA A 28 -3.41 24.51 62.65
C ALA A 28 -2.70 23.47 61.77
N LEU A 29 -2.92 22.18 62.00
CA LEU A 29 -2.41 21.08 61.17
C LEU A 29 -2.98 21.09 59.74
N ALA A 30 -4.14 21.69 59.50
CA ALA A 30 -4.72 21.81 58.15
C ALA A 30 -4.05 22.93 57.32
N ILE A 31 -3.44 23.93 57.96
CA ILE A 31 -2.90 25.13 57.29
C ILE A 31 -1.88 24.79 56.18
N PRO A 32 -0.86 23.93 56.40
CA PRO A 32 0.12 23.61 55.35
C PRO A 32 -0.53 22.99 54.12
N PHE A 33 -1.54 22.14 54.30
CA PHE A 33 -2.27 21.50 53.20
C PHE A 33 -3.17 22.47 52.45
N VAL A 34 -3.81 23.41 53.16
CA VAL A 34 -4.59 24.49 52.52
C VAL A 34 -3.67 25.40 51.70
N LEU A 35 -2.53 25.83 52.26
CA LEU A 35 -1.54 26.64 51.54
C LEU A 35 -1.00 25.92 50.30
N TYR A 36 -0.75 24.61 50.43
CA TYR A 36 -0.33 23.75 49.33
C TYR A 36 -1.37 23.69 48.20
N LEU A 37 -2.64 23.45 48.53
CA LEU A 37 -3.74 23.40 47.56
C LEU A 37 -3.95 24.76 46.88
N LEU A 38 -3.91 25.86 47.63
CA LEU A 38 -4.05 27.21 47.10
C LEU A 38 -2.91 27.56 46.15
N TYR A 39 -1.67 27.22 46.50
CA TYR A 39 -0.52 27.44 45.63
C TYR A 39 -0.64 26.63 44.33
N GLY A 40 -1.01 25.34 44.43
CA GLY A 40 -1.23 24.50 43.26
C GLY A 40 -2.31 25.04 42.34
N PHE A 41 -3.41 25.56 42.89
CA PHE A 41 -4.46 26.21 42.10
C PHE A 41 -3.97 27.49 41.42
N TRP A 42 -3.18 28.31 42.13
CA TRP A 42 -2.65 29.55 41.58
C TRP A 42 -1.60 29.33 40.47
N LYS A 43 -0.82 28.26 40.57
CA LYS A 43 0.20 27.89 39.58
C LYS A 43 -0.28 26.92 38.51
N ALA A 44 -1.50 26.41 38.62
CA ALA A 44 -2.06 25.52 37.63
C ALA A 44 -2.18 26.22 36.27
N PRO A 45 -1.78 25.55 35.17
CA PRO A 45 -2.01 26.08 33.84
C PRO A 45 -3.51 26.25 33.60
N GLU A 46 -3.91 27.46 33.21
CA GLU A 46 -5.30 27.79 32.83
C GLU A 46 -5.72 26.95 31.62
N SER A 47 -4.84 26.86 30.64
CA SER A 47 -4.91 25.94 29.51
C SER A 47 -3.51 25.43 29.13
N LEU A 48 -3.47 24.25 28.51
CA LEU A 48 -2.32 23.81 27.75
C LEU A 48 -2.43 24.45 26.36
N ASP A 49 -1.49 25.34 26.04
CA ASP A 49 -1.35 25.91 24.70
C ASP A 49 0.00 25.47 24.12
N LEU A 50 -0.02 24.27 23.57
CA LEU A 50 1.12 23.66 22.90
C LEU A 50 0.96 23.73 21.39
N HIS A 51 2.00 24.20 20.72
CA HIS A 51 2.11 24.14 19.27
C HIS A 51 3.06 23.02 18.86
N ILE A 52 2.67 22.21 17.89
CA ILE A 52 3.46 21.08 17.40
C ILE A 52 3.76 21.27 15.92
N GLU A 53 5.03 21.09 15.58
CA GLU A 53 5.50 20.94 14.21
C GLU A 53 6.08 19.53 14.06
N ARG A 54 5.59 18.78 13.07
CA ARG A 54 6.10 17.44 12.73
C ARG A 54 6.77 17.52 11.37
N LYS A 55 7.94 16.90 11.26
CA LYS A 55 8.65 16.76 9.99
C LYS A 55 9.05 15.31 9.78
N LEU A 56 8.66 14.76 8.64
CA LEU A 56 9.09 13.45 8.18
C LEU A 56 10.36 13.59 7.34
N SER A 57 11.31 12.67 7.49
CA SER A 57 12.50 12.63 6.62
C SER A 57 12.14 12.32 5.16
N ALA A 58 11.05 11.58 4.95
CA ALA A 58 10.43 11.33 3.66
C ALA A 58 8.92 11.08 3.86
N ASP A 59 8.10 11.50 2.91
CA ASP A 59 6.66 11.21 2.83
C ASP A 59 6.39 9.86 2.13
N ARG A 60 7.40 9.33 1.41
CA ARG A 60 7.33 8.14 0.57
C ARG A 60 8.58 7.29 0.71
N ILE A 61 8.41 6.01 0.99
CA ILE A 61 9.50 5.03 1.12
C ILE A 61 9.11 3.65 0.61
N THR A 62 10.10 2.77 0.50
CA THR A 62 9.92 1.31 0.37
C THR A 62 10.11 0.63 1.74
N PRO A 63 9.69 -0.63 1.93
CA PRO A 63 9.71 -1.30 3.24
C PRO A 63 11.11 -1.45 3.85
N ASP A 64 12.16 -1.46 3.04
CA ASP A 64 13.55 -1.57 3.51
C ASP A 64 14.18 -0.23 3.95
N SER A 65 13.43 0.87 3.85
CA SER A 65 13.89 2.20 4.26
C SER A 65 13.23 2.65 5.57
N ASP A 66 14.03 3.20 6.46
CA ASP A 66 13.57 3.77 7.72
C ASP A 66 13.16 5.23 7.56
N VAL A 67 12.07 5.66 8.23
CA VAL A 67 11.66 7.07 8.28
C VAL A 67 11.88 7.63 9.67
N THR A 68 12.63 8.73 9.73
CA THR A 68 12.81 9.49 10.96
C THR A 68 11.71 10.54 11.06
N VAL A 69 10.90 10.44 12.10
CA VAL A 69 9.91 11.45 12.47
C VAL A 69 10.55 12.39 13.48
N THR A 70 10.60 13.68 13.15
CA THR A 70 11.04 14.74 14.05
C THR A 70 9.83 15.52 14.53
N VAL A 71 9.63 15.58 15.84
CA VAL A 71 8.54 16.33 16.45
C VAL A 71 9.12 17.44 17.32
N THR A 72 8.71 18.68 17.04
CA THR A 72 9.05 19.85 17.84
C THR A 72 7.79 20.36 18.53
N VAL A 73 7.80 20.36 19.85
CA VAL A 73 6.72 20.86 20.70
C VAL A 73 7.14 22.18 21.33
N THR A 74 6.36 23.24 21.10
CA THR A 74 6.61 24.59 21.61
C THR A 74 5.50 24.99 22.59
N ASN A 75 5.87 25.41 23.80
CA ASN A 75 4.91 25.88 24.78
C ASN A 75 4.62 27.38 24.61
N ARG A 76 3.39 27.72 24.21
CA ARG A 76 2.91 29.10 24.08
C ARG A 76 2.12 29.57 25.31
N GLY A 77 1.75 28.65 26.19
CA GLY A 77 0.97 28.89 27.40
C GLY A 77 1.81 29.27 28.63
N SER A 78 1.43 28.72 29.78
CA SER A 78 2.12 28.91 31.07
C SER A 78 3.18 27.83 31.30
N ASN A 79 4.00 27.97 32.34
CA ASN A 79 5.05 26.98 32.65
C ASN A 79 4.44 25.61 32.94
N ILE A 80 4.99 24.57 32.31
CA ILE A 80 4.59 23.18 32.54
C ILE A 80 5.76 22.47 33.23
N GLU A 81 5.53 22.00 34.44
CA GLU A 81 6.57 21.33 35.24
C GLU A 81 6.74 19.88 34.84
N GLU A 82 5.61 19.21 34.56
CA GLU A 82 5.60 17.84 34.06
C GLU A 82 4.66 17.74 32.86
N LEU A 83 5.25 17.56 31.67
CA LEU A 83 4.56 17.35 30.41
C LEU A 83 4.79 15.91 29.97
N TYR A 84 3.70 15.15 29.91
CA TYR A 84 3.67 13.82 29.31
C TYR A 84 3.11 13.91 27.90
N LEU A 85 3.93 13.56 26.91
CA LEU A 85 3.55 13.45 25.51
C LEU A 85 3.37 11.98 25.17
N ASN A 86 2.29 11.65 24.47
CA ASN A 86 2.02 10.30 24.00
C ASN A 86 1.40 10.34 22.61
N GLU A 87 2.13 9.84 21.63
CA GLU A 87 1.63 9.61 20.29
C GLU A 87 1.30 8.13 20.10
N ARG A 88 0.04 7.87 19.72
CA ARG A 88 -0.44 6.52 19.42
C ARG A 88 -0.19 6.24 17.95
N ILE A 89 0.65 5.24 17.69
CA ILE A 89 0.89 4.72 16.35
C ILE A 89 0.05 3.45 16.19
N SER A 90 -0.84 3.45 15.20
CA SER A 90 -1.68 2.30 14.89
C SER A 90 -0.89 1.27 14.08
N PRO A 91 -0.97 -0.03 14.41
CA PRO A 91 -0.40 -1.09 13.57
C PRO A 91 -0.94 -1.00 12.13
N PRO A 92 -0.21 -1.51 11.12
CA PRO A 92 0.98 -2.36 11.22
C PRO A 92 2.34 -1.65 11.40
N ILE A 93 2.44 -0.34 11.22
CA ILE A 93 3.70 0.41 11.40
C ILE A 93 4.19 0.38 12.85
N ARG A 94 5.50 0.25 13.06
CA ARG A 94 6.11 0.16 14.39
C ARG A 94 7.25 1.13 14.56
N VAL A 95 7.46 1.56 15.80
CA VAL A 95 8.65 2.32 16.19
C VAL A 95 9.80 1.34 16.36
N ARG A 96 10.86 1.52 15.59
CA ARG A 96 12.10 0.72 15.70
C ARG A 96 13.08 1.34 16.69
N ILE A 97 13.27 2.64 16.60
CA ILE A 97 14.25 3.38 17.39
C ILE A 97 13.57 4.60 18.00
N GLY A 98 13.88 4.88 19.27
CA GLY A 98 13.32 6.01 20.00
C GLY A 98 12.02 5.68 20.73
N SER A 99 11.30 6.71 21.14
CA SER A 99 10.05 6.62 21.90
C SER A 99 9.04 7.59 21.32
N THR A 100 7.76 7.24 21.39
CA THR A 100 6.64 8.19 21.17
C THR A 100 6.07 8.74 22.48
N ARG A 101 6.65 8.30 23.60
CA ARG A 101 6.29 8.70 24.96
C ARG A 101 7.43 9.48 25.57
N HIS A 102 7.15 10.71 25.96
CA HIS A 102 8.14 11.60 26.58
C HIS A 102 7.56 12.21 27.85
N LEU A 103 8.40 12.27 28.88
CA LEU A 103 8.11 12.98 30.12
C LEU A 103 9.18 14.05 30.30
N LEU A 104 8.79 15.32 30.29
CA LEU A 104 9.73 16.43 30.35
C LEU A 104 9.14 17.67 31.04
N ARG A 105 10.00 18.60 31.42
CA ARG A 105 9.61 19.95 31.83
C ARG A 105 9.64 20.89 30.63
N LEU A 106 8.60 21.69 30.43
CA LEU A 106 8.55 22.64 29.31
C LEU A 106 8.14 24.04 29.78
N PRO A 107 9.12 24.92 30.06
CA PRO A 107 8.85 26.31 30.42
C PRO A 107 8.11 27.09 29.33
N LYS A 108 7.49 28.21 29.71
CA LYS A 108 6.84 29.12 28.77
C LYS A 108 7.83 29.59 27.71
N GLY A 109 7.45 29.50 26.44
CA GLY A 109 8.27 29.90 25.29
C GLY A 109 9.37 28.91 24.93
N ALA A 110 9.58 27.84 25.71
CA ALA A 110 10.56 26.82 25.40
C ALA A 110 10.01 25.81 24.37
N SER A 111 10.93 25.23 23.61
CA SER A 111 10.65 24.15 22.67
C SER A 111 11.44 22.90 23.05
N HIS A 112 10.84 21.74 22.81
CA HIS A 112 11.50 20.45 22.94
C HIS A 112 11.34 19.68 21.63
N THR A 113 12.45 19.15 21.12
CA THR A 113 12.49 18.35 19.91
C THR A 113 12.91 16.93 20.26
N TYR A 114 12.16 15.95 19.78
CA TYR A 114 12.49 14.54 19.87
C TYR A 114 12.33 13.87 18.51
N THR A 115 13.05 12.76 18.33
CA THR A 115 13.02 11.98 17.11
C THR A 115 12.74 10.51 17.41
N TYR A 116 12.02 9.86 16.52
CA TYR A 116 11.84 8.41 16.53
C TYR A 116 11.81 7.89 15.10
N THR A 117 12.23 6.65 14.93
CA THR A 117 12.27 5.98 13.63
C THR A 117 11.14 4.98 13.55
N VAL A 118 10.36 5.07 12.47
CA VAL A 118 9.31 4.13 12.14
C VAL A 118 9.71 3.30 10.94
N ALA A 119 9.35 2.02 10.98
CA ALA A 119 9.51 1.10 9.88
C ALA A 119 8.48 -0.03 9.95
N ASP A 120 8.52 -0.87 8.93
CA ASP A 120 7.74 -2.08 8.71
C ASP A 120 6.30 -1.88 8.21
N GLY A 121 5.96 -2.74 7.24
CA GLY A 121 4.65 -2.85 6.64
C GLY A 121 4.43 -1.86 5.49
N ARG A 122 4.15 -2.38 4.30
CA ARG A 122 3.53 -1.60 3.22
C ARG A 122 2.19 -1.05 3.74
N GLY A 123 1.93 0.23 3.49
CA GLY A 123 0.77 0.89 4.08
C GLY A 123 0.71 2.38 3.77
N VAL A 124 -0.45 2.96 4.03
CA VAL A 124 -0.63 4.42 4.06
C VAL A 124 -0.97 4.80 5.49
N TYR A 125 -0.05 5.51 6.15
CA TYR A 125 -0.13 5.81 7.58
C TYR A 125 -0.38 7.30 7.78
N SER A 126 -1.39 7.64 8.58
CA SER A 126 -1.60 9.02 9.02
C SER A 126 -1.19 9.20 10.47
N PHE A 127 -0.40 10.24 10.71
CA PHE A 127 -0.14 10.75 12.04
C PHE A 127 -1.19 11.83 12.29
N GLU A 128 -2.14 11.58 13.20
CA GLU A 128 -3.31 12.46 13.39
C GLU A 128 -3.13 13.45 14.53
N SER A 129 -2.67 12.96 15.69
CA SER A 129 -2.61 13.77 16.90
C SER A 129 -1.65 13.23 17.94
N ILE A 130 -1.21 14.14 18.81
CA ILE A 130 -0.38 13.83 19.98
C ILE A 130 -1.20 14.21 21.21
N HIS A 131 -1.30 13.26 22.15
CA HIS A 131 -1.95 13.50 23.44
C HIS A 131 -0.91 14.08 24.39
N ALA A 132 -1.14 15.32 24.83
CA ALA A 132 -0.34 15.98 25.84
C ALA A 132 -1.11 16.00 27.17
N GLN A 133 -0.44 15.62 28.25
CA GLN A 133 -0.93 15.77 29.61
C GLN A 133 0.07 16.60 30.40
N GLY A 134 -0.36 17.76 30.90
CA GLY A 134 0.48 18.67 31.67
C GLY A 134 0.04 18.74 33.12
N THR A 135 1.00 18.81 34.02
CA THR A 135 0.77 19.12 35.43
C THR A 135 1.68 20.25 35.92
N GLU A 136 1.21 20.93 36.96
CA GLU A 136 2.01 21.89 37.72
C GLU A 136 2.94 21.18 38.72
N PHE A 137 3.83 21.93 39.36
CA PHE A 137 4.90 21.44 40.24
C PHE A 137 4.47 20.41 41.29
N PHE A 138 3.23 20.51 41.77
CA PHE A 138 2.65 19.69 42.82
C PHE A 138 1.75 18.54 42.30
N GLY A 139 1.53 18.44 40.99
CA GLY A 139 0.73 17.39 40.37
C GLY A 139 -0.74 17.36 40.82
N LEU A 140 -1.27 18.47 41.36
CA LEU A 140 -2.62 18.58 41.90
C LEU A 140 -3.66 18.65 40.78
N ILE A 141 -3.35 19.45 39.76
CA ILE A 141 -4.23 19.69 38.61
C ILE A 141 -3.56 19.13 37.36
N ARG A 142 -4.28 18.24 36.68
CA ARG A 142 -3.89 17.69 35.38
C ARG A 142 -4.74 18.35 34.31
N ARG A 143 -4.09 18.85 33.28
CA ARG A 143 -4.73 19.31 32.04
C ARG A 143 -4.34 18.36 30.93
N GLU A 144 -5.24 18.19 29.96
CA GLU A 144 -5.00 17.38 28.78
C GLU A 144 -5.31 18.21 27.54
N GLN A 145 -4.52 18.02 26.50
CA GLN A 145 -4.71 18.65 25.19
C GLN A 145 -4.43 17.59 24.11
N VAL A 146 -5.33 17.49 23.14
CA VAL A 146 -5.08 16.73 21.90
C VAL A 146 -4.64 17.73 20.85
N ILE A 147 -3.41 17.57 20.36
CA ILE A 147 -2.83 18.49 19.39
C ILE A 147 -2.83 17.79 18.05
N HIS A 148 -3.58 18.35 17.10
CA HIS A 148 -3.68 17.80 15.75
C HIS A 148 -2.51 18.28 14.89
N SER A 149 -1.82 17.33 14.28
CA SER A 149 -0.81 17.57 13.26
C SER A 149 -1.01 16.45 12.26
N LYS A 150 -1.40 16.78 11.03
CA LYS A 150 -1.74 15.80 9.99
C LYS A 150 -0.55 15.65 9.06
N GLU A 151 0.15 14.54 9.21
CA GLU A 151 1.20 14.14 8.28
C GLU A 151 0.89 12.73 7.78
N GLN A 152 1.25 12.44 6.53
CA GLN A 152 1.00 11.14 5.91
C GLN A 152 2.31 10.53 5.44
N LEU A 153 2.51 9.26 5.78
CA LEU A 153 3.62 8.44 5.32
C LEU A 153 3.08 7.30 4.46
N SER A 154 3.53 7.24 3.21
CA SER A 154 3.20 6.15 2.29
C SER A 154 4.39 5.21 2.14
N ILE A 155 4.21 3.94 2.52
CA ILE A 155 5.18 2.87 2.30
C ILE A 155 4.70 2.05 1.11
N PHE A 156 5.32 2.29 -0.05
CA PHE A 156 4.98 1.64 -1.31
C PHE A 156 5.52 0.21 -1.37
N PRO A 157 4.87 -0.70 -2.12
CA PRO A 157 5.42 -2.03 -2.36
C PRO A 157 6.77 -1.93 -3.04
N GLU A 158 7.74 -2.70 -2.54
CA GLU A 158 9.02 -2.87 -3.23
C GLU A 158 8.91 -3.97 -4.28
N PHE A 159 9.45 -3.68 -5.46
CA PHE A 159 9.46 -4.62 -6.58
C PHE A 159 10.68 -4.41 -7.47
N ARG A 160 11.12 -5.50 -8.10
CA ARG A 160 12.15 -5.47 -9.14
C ARG A 160 11.48 -5.25 -10.49
N ARG A 161 12.01 -4.31 -11.27
CA ARG A 161 11.44 -3.95 -12.57
C ARG A 161 11.56 -5.11 -13.57
N LEU A 162 10.46 -5.42 -14.23
CA LEU A 162 10.46 -6.31 -15.39
C LEU A 162 10.91 -5.55 -16.63
N LYS A 163 11.82 -6.15 -17.42
CA LYS A 163 12.30 -5.53 -18.67
C LYS A 163 11.23 -5.44 -19.75
N HIS A 164 10.47 -6.53 -19.92
CA HIS A 164 9.42 -6.62 -20.93
C HIS A 164 8.43 -7.73 -20.54
N VAL A 165 7.14 -7.44 -20.68
CA VAL A 165 6.04 -8.40 -20.56
C VAL A 165 5.31 -8.49 -21.89
N THR A 166 5.16 -9.70 -22.44
CA THR A 166 4.36 -9.89 -23.64
C THR A 166 2.90 -10.11 -23.27
N ILE A 167 2.00 -9.32 -23.87
CA ILE A 167 0.55 -9.51 -23.81
C ILE A 167 0.03 -9.67 -25.24
N ARG A 168 -1.10 -10.37 -25.41
CA ARG A 168 -1.71 -10.62 -26.72
C ARG A 168 -3.07 -9.93 -26.90
N PRO A 169 -3.20 -8.60 -26.64
CA PRO A 169 -4.48 -7.89 -26.63
C PRO A 169 -5.30 -8.15 -27.90
N ARG A 170 -6.58 -8.49 -27.74
CA ARG A 170 -7.50 -8.79 -28.86
C ARG A 170 -7.77 -7.55 -29.73
N ARG A 171 -7.74 -6.37 -29.09
CA ARG A 171 -7.88 -5.08 -29.75
C ARG A 171 -6.89 -4.09 -29.18
N THR A 172 -6.31 -3.29 -30.08
CA THR A 172 -5.34 -2.26 -29.74
C THR A 172 -5.83 -0.96 -30.33
N ARG A 173 -5.95 0.08 -29.50
CA ARG A 173 -6.55 1.34 -29.93
C ARG A 173 -5.50 2.13 -30.71
N VAL A 174 -5.89 2.63 -31.87
CA VAL A 174 -5.12 3.65 -32.59
C VAL A 174 -5.45 4.98 -31.93
N TYR A 175 -4.53 5.50 -31.11
CA TYR A 175 -4.68 6.83 -30.53
C TYR A 175 -3.92 7.86 -31.37
N ALA A 176 -4.53 9.02 -31.62
CA ALA A 176 -3.89 10.16 -32.24
C ALA A 176 -3.87 11.35 -31.25
N GLY A 177 -2.66 11.76 -30.80
CA GLY A 177 -2.37 12.95 -29.95
C GLY A 177 -2.28 12.69 -28.43
N THR A 178 -1.57 13.44 -27.56
CA THR A 178 -0.63 14.59 -27.70
C THR A 178 0.38 14.56 -26.52
N ILE A 179 1.52 13.90 -26.74
CA ILE A 179 2.83 14.03 -26.08
C ILE A 179 3.81 13.95 -27.28
N PRO A 180 4.87 14.78 -27.42
CA PRO A 180 5.34 15.23 -28.73
C PRO A 180 5.83 14.08 -29.62
N ALA A 181 4.91 13.57 -30.45
CA ALA A 181 5.25 13.12 -31.78
C ALA A 181 5.10 14.35 -32.67
N ARG A 182 6.20 14.77 -33.31
CA ARG A 182 6.09 15.55 -34.54
C ARG A 182 5.17 14.76 -35.48
N ALA A 183 4.21 15.48 -36.06
CA ALA A 183 3.17 15.01 -36.96
C ALA A 183 3.53 13.79 -37.86
N GLY A 184 2.59 12.83 -37.93
CA GLY A 184 2.20 12.12 -39.15
C GLY A 184 2.89 10.80 -39.51
N GLY A 185 2.41 9.69 -38.95
CA GLY A 185 2.56 8.32 -39.49
C GLY A 185 3.95 7.67 -39.37
N SER A 186 4.00 6.33 -39.51
CA SER A 186 5.14 5.40 -39.30
C SER A 186 5.48 5.12 -37.82
N GLY A 187 5.50 3.85 -37.43
CA GLY A 187 5.98 3.39 -36.12
C GLY A 187 7.50 3.60 -35.95
N THR A 188 8.01 3.37 -34.74
CA THR A 188 9.37 3.73 -34.32
C THR A 188 10.43 2.64 -34.61
N GLU A 189 10.03 1.38 -34.76
CA GLU A 189 10.93 0.26 -35.09
C GLU A 189 10.56 -0.38 -36.44
N PHE A 190 11.56 -0.60 -37.29
CA PHE A 190 11.42 -1.34 -38.54
C PHE A 190 10.99 -2.78 -38.23
N PHE A 191 9.79 -3.17 -38.68
CA PHE A 191 9.25 -4.51 -38.49
C PHE A 191 9.62 -5.43 -39.65
N GLY A 192 9.56 -4.92 -40.88
CA GLY A 192 9.84 -5.70 -42.08
C GLY A 192 9.56 -4.92 -43.36
N VAL A 193 9.53 -5.63 -44.48
CA VAL A 193 9.13 -5.11 -45.79
C VAL A 193 8.03 -5.98 -46.35
N ARG A 194 7.00 -5.35 -46.92
CA ARG A 194 5.94 -6.03 -47.68
C ARG A 194 5.81 -5.44 -49.06
N GLU A 195 5.08 -6.12 -49.94
CA GLU A 195 4.72 -5.58 -51.25
C GLU A 195 3.88 -4.30 -51.08
N TYR A 196 4.22 -3.29 -51.88
CA TYR A 196 3.56 -2.00 -51.93
C TYR A 196 2.14 -2.16 -52.47
N GLN A 197 1.15 -1.64 -51.74
CA GLN A 197 -0.23 -1.66 -52.17
C GLN A 197 -0.67 -0.26 -52.60
N THR A 198 -1.57 -0.21 -53.59
CA THR A 198 -2.17 1.02 -54.08
C THR A 198 -2.94 1.70 -52.94
N GLY A 199 -2.38 2.77 -52.38
CA GLY A 199 -2.90 3.47 -51.18
C GLY A 199 -1.83 3.73 -50.12
N ASP A 200 -0.70 3.00 -50.18
CA ASP A 200 0.46 3.26 -49.34
C ASP A 200 1.10 4.62 -49.67
N SER A 201 1.70 5.28 -48.69
CA SER A 201 2.41 6.53 -48.93
C SER A 201 3.70 6.26 -49.73
N PRO A 202 4.01 7.01 -50.80
CA PRO A 202 5.27 6.86 -51.53
C PRO A 202 6.52 7.06 -50.65
N ARG A 203 6.39 7.76 -49.51
CA ARG A 203 7.47 7.93 -48.53
C ARG A 203 7.84 6.66 -47.75
N THR A 204 6.95 5.66 -47.76
CA THR A 204 7.17 4.38 -47.09
C THR A 204 7.88 3.35 -47.98
N ILE A 205 8.10 3.65 -49.28
CA ILE A 205 8.77 2.75 -50.22
C ILE A 205 10.22 2.49 -49.77
N ASN A 206 10.58 1.21 -49.64
CA ASN A 206 11.95 0.79 -49.41
C ASN A 206 12.69 0.66 -50.75
N TRP A 207 13.25 1.77 -51.22
CA TRP A 207 13.99 1.83 -52.49
C TRP A 207 15.12 0.80 -52.59
N ARG A 208 15.73 0.41 -51.46
CA ARG A 208 16.84 -0.55 -51.45
C ARG A 208 16.38 -1.99 -51.73
N VAL A 209 15.20 -2.37 -51.26
CA VAL A 209 14.60 -3.70 -51.52
C VAL A 209 13.93 -3.73 -52.90
N SER A 210 13.22 -2.66 -53.26
CA SER A 210 12.61 -2.49 -54.59
C SER A 210 13.65 -2.50 -55.71
N ALA A 211 14.82 -1.88 -55.52
CA ALA A 211 15.89 -1.89 -56.54
C ALA A 211 16.47 -3.28 -56.83
N ARG A 212 16.13 -4.31 -56.03
CA ARG A 212 16.55 -5.71 -56.26
C ARG A 212 15.47 -6.56 -56.93
N HIS A 213 14.28 -6.00 -57.15
CA HIS A 213 13.14 -6.69 -57.76
C HIS A 213 12.53 -5.80 -58.84
N GLU A 214 12.70 -6.16 -60.10
CA GLU A 214 12.37 -5.29 -61.25
C GLU A 214 10.85 -5.05 -61.43
N GLU A 215 10.01 -5.93 -60.90
CA GLU A 215 8.55 -5.90 -61.11
C GLU A 215 7.71 -5.52 -59.88
N THR A 216 8.33 -5.42 -58.69
CA THR A 216 7.60 -5.21 -57.43
C THR A 216 8.23 -4.11 -56.57
N LEU A 217 7.38 -3.18 -56.12
CA LEU A 217 7.77 -2.19 -55.13
C LEU A 217 7.51 -2.76 -53.73
N TYR A 218 8.44 -2.50 -52.81
CA TYR A 218 8.31 -2.89 -51.41
C TYR A 218 8.13 -1.65 -50.54
N SER A 219 7.26 -1.74 -49.55
CA SER A 219 7.02 -0.72 -48.54
C SER A 219 7.57 -1.16 -47.18
N ASN A 220 8.18 -0.23 -46.44
CA ASN A 220 8.62 -0.43 -45.07
C ASN A 220 7.41 -0.60 -44.15
N GLU A 221 7.34 -1.74 -43.47
CA GLU A 221 6.42 -1.93 -42.35
C GLU A 221 7.11 -1.52 -41.06
N TYR A 222 6.44 -0.63 -40.32
CA TYR A 222 6.88 -0.20 -39.01
C TYR A 222 5.99 -0.84 -37.94
N GLN A 223 6.58 -1.26 -36.84
CA GLN A 223 5.83 -1.81 -35.72
C GLN A 223 4.92 -0.73 -35.14
N GLN A 224 3.61 -0.94 -35.21
CA GLN A 224 2.66 -0.04 -34.59
C GLN A 224 2.75 -0.21 -33.07
N GLU A 225 3.06 0.87 -32.35
CA GLU A 225 2.90 0.92 -30.89
C GLU A 225 1.42 0.74 -30.58
N ARG A 226 1.07 -0.49 -30.22
CA ARG A 226 -0.29 -0.89 -29.92
C ARG A 226 -0.56 -0.59 -28.44
N VAL A 227 -1.24 0.52 -28.17
CA VAL A 227 -1.75 0.81 -26.82
C VAL A 227 -2.89 -0.15 -26.51
N ALA A 228 -2.65 -1.04 -25.54
CA ALA A 228 -3.68 -1.91 -24.98
C ALA A 228 -4.24 -1.33 -23.68
N ASP A 229 -5.51 -1.63 -23.43
CA ASP A 229 -6.10 -1.47 -22.10
C ASP A 229 -5.80 -2.74 -21.30
N VAL A 230 -5.08 -2.58 -20.18
CA VAL A 230 -4.66 -3.67 -19.30
C VAL A 230 -5.27 -3.45 -17.91
N GLY A 231 -6.00 -4.44 -17.42
CA GLY A 231 -6.48 -4.48 -16.04
C GLY A 231 -5.65 -5.42 -15.20
N VAL A 232 -4.90 -4.88 -14.24
CA VAL A 232 -4.22 -5.69 -13.21
C VAL A 232 -5.19 -5.88 -12.06
N VAL A 233 -5.54 -7.12 -11.76
CA VAL A 233 -6.50 -7.48 -10.72
C VAL A 233 -5.75 -8.21 -9.62
N VAL A 234 -5.88 -7.78 -8.37
CA VAL A 234 -5.21 -8.37 -7.20
C VAL A 234 -6.25 -8.98 -6.30
N ASP A 235 -6.09 -10.28 -6.03
CA ASP A 235 -6.92 -11.01 -5.09
C ASP A 235 -6.48 -10.77 -3.66
N ALA A 236 -7.28 -9.98 -2.94
CA ALA A 236 -7.13 -9.64 -1.54
C ALA A 236 -8.13 -10.39 -0.66
N ARG A 237 -8.72 -11.50 -1.13
CA ARG A 237 -9.59 -12.33 -0.28
C ARG A 237 -8.74 -13.02 0.78
N ILE A 238 -9.24 -13.05 2.02
CA ILE A 238 -8.53 -13.72 3.12
C ILE A 238 -8.22 -15.19 2.82
N GLN A 239 -9.11 -15.88 2.08
CA GLN A 239 -8.97 -17.29 1.72
C GLN A 239 -7.84 -17.53 0.70
N ALA A 240 -7.52 -16.50 -0.10
CA ALA A 240 -6.41 -16.54 -1.04
C ALA A 240 -5.07 -16.16 -0.37
N ASN A 241 -5.10 -15.66 0.88
CA ASN A 241 -3.93 -15.22 1.61
C ASN A 241 -3.45 -16.27 2.62
N TYR A 242 -2.31 -16.89 2.32
CA TYR A 242 -1.62 -17.82 3.20
C TYR A 242 -0.58 -17.07 4.01
N VAL A 243 -0.60 -17.22 5.35
CA VAL A 243 0.28 -16.48 6.27
C VAL A 243 1.06 -17.45 7.14
N HIS A 244 2.38 -17.47 6.99
CA HIS A 244 3.29 -18.33 7.74
C HIS A 244 4.61 -17.60 8.03
N GLY A 245 5.20 -17.82 9.20
CA GLY A 245 6.52 -17.26 9.54
C GLY A 245 6.61 -15.73 9.50
N GLY A 246 5.49 -15.01 9.67
CA GLY A 246 5.42 -13.55 9.51
C GLY A 246 5.38 -13.07 8.06
N GLN A 247 5.36 -13.98 7.09
CA GLN A 247 5.20 -13.71 5.66
C GLN A 247 3.77 -13.97 5.22
N SER A 248 3.36 -13.28 4.16
CA SER A 248 2.00 -13.27 3.64
C SER A 248 2.05 -13.44 2.13
N LEU A 249 1.38 -14.46 1.59
CA LEU A 249 1.31 -14.70 0.15
C LEU A 249 0.67 -13.52 -0.59
N PHE A 250 -0.23 -12.80 0.07
CA PHE A 250 -0.81 -11.57 -0.45
C PHE A 250 0.22 -10.47 -0.69
N GLU A 251 1.24 -10.31 0.16
CA GLU A 251 2.29 -9.31 -0.06
C GLU A 251 3.09 -9.62 -1.34
N HIS A 252 3.34 -10.91 -1.62
CA HIS A 252 3.94 -11.33 -2.89
C HIS A 252 3.05 -10.99 -4.09
N SER A 253 1.73 -11.17 -3.97
CA SER A 253 0.76 -10.75 -4.99
C SER A 253 0.79 -9.24 -5.23
N VAL A 254 0.90 -8.44 -4.18
CA VAL A 254 1.01 -6.98 -4.28
C VAL A 254 2.31 -6.57 -4.97
N THR A 255 3.45 -7.18 -4.63
CA THR A 255 4.74 -6.97 -5.31
C THR A 255 4.67 -7.34 -6.80
N ALA A 256 4.06 -8.48 -7.13
CA ALA A 256 3.86 -8.89 -8.52
C ALA A 256 2.97 -7.90 -9.29
N ALA A 257 1.88 -7.44 -8.69
CA ALA A 257 0.99 -6.45 -9.28
C ALA A 257 1.68 -5.10 -9.52
N ALA A 258 2.53 -4.66 -8.58
CA ALA A 258 3.35 -3.46 -8.73
C ALA A 258 4.32 -3.59 -9.91
N ALA A 259 5.06 -4.71 -9.98
CA ALA A 259 6.00 -4.99 -11.08
C ALA A 259 5.32 -5.06 -12.45
N LEU A 260 4.18 -5.74 -12.54
CA LEU A 260 3.39 -5.86 -13.77
C LEU A 260 2.85 -4.49 -14.21
N SER A 261 2.28 -3.72 -13.28
CA SER A 261 1.73 -2.40 -13.58
C SER A 261 2.81 -1.43 -14.06
N ASP A 262 3.98 -1.43 -13.40
CA ASP A 262 5.12 -0.62 -13.84
C ASP A 262 5.61 -1.03 -15.23
N ALA A 263 5.70 -2.33 -15.50
CA ALA A 263 6.13 -2.84 -16.80
C ALA A 263 5.15 -2.47 -17.92
N PHE A 264 3.86 -2.68 -17.70
CA PHE A 264 2.82 -2.35 -18.69
C PHE A 264 2.75 -0.85 -18.97
N LEU A 265 2.84 0.01 -17.95
CA LEU A 265 2.91 1.46 -18.12
C LEU A 265 4.19 1.89 -18.86
N SER A 266 5.32 1.27 -18.56
CA SER A 266 6.61 1.55 -19.21
C SER A 266 6.63 1.12 -20.68
N GLN A 267 5.79 0.15 -21.05
CA GLN A 267 5.56 -0.27 -22.44
C GLN A 267 4.50 0.58 -23.18
N GLY A 268 3.96 1.64 -22.55
CA GLY A 268 3.00 2.55 -23.18
C GLY A 268 1.54 2.08 -23.14
N ASN A 269 1.22 1.02 -22.38
CA ASN A 269 -0.17 0.58 -22.21
C ASN A 269 -0.95 1.47 -21.24
N ARG A 270 -2.27 1.47 -21.37
CA ARG A 270 -3.17 2.03 -20.35
C ARG A 270 -3.42 0.98 -19.29
N VAL A 271 -3.07 1.28 -18.04
CA VAL A 271 -3.15 0.30 -16.95
C VAL A 271 -4.14 0.78 -15.91
N GLY A 272 -5.13 -0.05 -15.60
CA GLY A 272 -6.00 0.13 -14.45
C GLY A 272 -5.74 -0.97 -13.43
N LEU A 273 -5.97 -0.68 -12.16
CA LEU A 273 -5.83 -1.61 -11.05
C LEU A 273 -7.22 -1.95 -10.50
N LEU A 274 -7.42 -3.19 -10.07
CA LEU A 274 -8.52 -3.61 -9.21
C LEU A 274 -7.97 -4.45 -8.05
N VAL A 275 -8.30 -4.09 -6.82
CA VAL A 275 -8.08 -4.89 -5.62
C VAL A 275 -9.46 -5.27 -5.10
N TYR A 276 -9.69 -6.57 -4.88
CA TYR A 276 -10.97 -7.09 -4.40
C TYR A 276 -10.77 -8.11 -3.28
N GLY A 277 -11.70 -8.18 -2.33
CA GLY A 277 -11.66 -9.12 -1.21
C GLY A 277 -12.11 -8.50 0.10
N SER A 278 -11.36 -7.55 0.66
CA SER A 278 -11.73 -6.77 1.85
C SER A 278 -12.67 -5.61 1.50
N TYR A 279 -12.27 -4.83 0.50
CA TYR A 279 -13.01 -3.74 -0.13
C TYR A 279 -12.75 -3.76 -1.64
N LEU A 280 -13.49 -2.96 -2.39
CA LEU A 280 -13.22 -2.74 -3.81
C LEU A 280 -12.39 -1.47 -3.98
N GLY A 281 -11.10 -1.62 -4.28
CA GLY A 281 -10.21 -0.50 -4.61
C GLY A 281 -9.88 -0.55 -6.10
N TRP A 282 -10.04 0.55 -6.84
CA TRP A 282 -9.74 0.53 -8.28
C TRP A 282 -9.17 1.84 -8.80
N THR A 283 -8.46 1.74 -9.91
CA THR A 283 -8.08 2.87 -10.77
C THR A 283 -8.52 2.56 -12.20
N LEU A 284 -9.05 3.57 -12.89
CA LEU A 284 -9.39 3.43 -14.31
C LEU A 284 -8.09 3.31 -15.13
N PRO A 285 -8.12 2.59 -16.28
CA PRO A 285 -7.00 2.53 -17.19
C PRO A 285 -6.55 3.92 -17.62
N ASP A 286 -5.28 4.23 -17.38
CA ASP A 286 -4.65 5.49 -17.77
C ASP A 286 -3.16 5.27 -18.02
N TYR A 287 -2.42 6.27 -18.45
CA TYR A 287 -1.01 6.19 -18.80
C TYR A 287 -0.13 7.12 -17.97
N GLY A 288 1.18 6.92 -18.10
CA GLY A 288 2.19 7.85 -17.60
C GLY A 288 2.47 7.77 -16.10
N LYS A 289 3.29 8.73 -15.63
CA LYS A 289 3.84 8.72 -14.27
C LYS A 289 2.76 8.92 -13.20
N LEU A 290 1.77 9.77 -13.45
CA LEU A 290 0.69 10.01 -12.48
C LEU A 290 -0.15 8.76 -12.26
N GLN A 291 -0.42 7.98 -13.32
CA GLN A 291 -1.12 6.72 -13.17
C GLN A 291 -0.28 5.70 -12.40
N ARG A 292 1.03 5.63 -12.63
CA ARG A 292 1.94 4.81 -11.82
C ARG A 292 1.81 5.13 -10.34
N GLU A 293 1.87 6.41 -9.97
CA GLU A 293 1.72 6.86 -8.58
C GLU A 293 0.37 6.46 -7.99
N ARG A 294 -0.74 6.65 -8.72
CA ARG A 294 -2.08 6.24 -8.28
C ARG A 294 -2.16 4.74 -8.00
N ILE A 295 -1.58 3.92 -8.87
CA ILE A 295 -1.53 2.47 -8.71
C ILE A 295 -0.68 2.10 -7.50
N MET A 296 0.51 2.68 -7.34
CA MET A 296 1.38 2.37 -6.19
C MET A 296 0.75 2.79 -4.86
N HIS A 297 0.05 3.91 -4.82
CA HIS A 297 -0.69 4.34 -3.64
C HIS A 297 -1.89 3.43 -3.33
N ALA A 298 -2.62 2.97 -4.35
CA ALA A 298 -3.70 2.01 -4.18
C ALA A 298 -3.18 0.65 -3.68
N LEU A 299 -2.06 0.18 -4.24
CA LEU A 299 -1.37 -1.02 -3.77
C LEU A 299 -0.79 -0.85 -2.37
N ALA A 300 -0.34 0.35 -1.98
CA ALA A 300 0.14 0.59 -0.63
C ALA A 300 -0.97 0.51 0.42
N GLY A 301 -2.19 0.93 0.11
CA GLY A 301 -3.34 0.79 1.01
C GLY A 301 -4.02 -0.58 0.96
N ALA A 302 -3.62 -1.48 0.05
CA ALA A 302 -4.29 -2.77 -0.15
C ALA A 302 -4.16 -3.68 1.08
N GLU A 303 -5.26 -4.28 1.53
CA GLU A 303 -5.26 -5.21 2.66
C GLU A 303 -6.07 -6.46 2.34
N ALA A 304 -5.54 -7.63 2.71
CA ALA A 304 -6.30 -8.87 2.61
C ALA A 304 -7.42 -8.89 3.65
N GLY A 305 -8.62 -9.32 3.27
CA GLY A 305 -9.73 -9.40 4.21
C GLY A 305 -10.91 -10.21 3.72
N ALA A 306 -11.91 -10.32 4.59
CA ALA A 306 -13.10 -11.13 4.39
C ALA A 306 -14.31 -10.22 4.18
N SER A 307 -14.72 -10.01 2.93
CA SER A 307 -16.03 -9.44 2.60
C SER A 307 -16.80 -10.39 1.70
N SER A 308 -18.02 -10.75 2.12
CA SER A 308 -18.93 -11.53 1.28
C SER A 308 -19.43 -10.73 0.06
N VAL A 309 -19.46 -9.40 0.15
CA VAL A 309 -19.94 -8.52 -0.93
C VAL A 309 -18.86 -8.32 -1.99
N PHE A 310 -17.60 -8.25 -1.58
CA PHE A 310 -16.47 -7.94 -2.47
C PHE A 310 -15.61 -9.17 -2.81
N ALA A 311 -16.08 -10.38 -2.47
CA ALA A 311 -15.41 -11.64 -2.78
C ALA A 311 -15.56 -12.09 -4.24
N GLY A 312 -16.55 -11.57 -4.97
CA GLY A 312 -16.86 -11.98 -6.34
C GLY A 312 -16.31 -11.02 -7.41
N LEU A 313 -15.55 -11.56 -8.36
CA LEU A 313 -15.13 -10.84 -9.57
C LEU A 313 -16.27 -10.65 -10.58
N GLU A 314 -17.46 -11.22 -10.37
CA GLU A 314 -18.61 -11.01 -11.25
C GLU A 314 -19.01 -9.53 -11.41
N HIS A 315 -18.67 -8.70 -10.42
CA HIS A 315 -18.90 -7.26 -10.37
C HIS A 315 -17.89 -6.42 -11.17
N LEU A 316 -16.96 -7.06 -11.90
CA LEU A 316 -16.12 -6.39 -12.88
C LEU A 316 -16.99 -5.66 -13.91
N SER A 317 -17.23 -4.38 -13.66
CA SER A 317 -18.03 -3.51 -14.50
C SER A 317 -17.26 -3.21 -15.80
N PRO A 318 -17.91 -3.26 -16.97
CA PRO A 318 -17.33 -2.78 -18.23
C PRO A 318 -16.88 -1.31 -18.17
N ARG A 319 -17.34 -0.55 -17.18
CA ARG A 319 -16.87 0.82 -16.90
C ARG A 319 -15.44 0.84 -16.32
N MET A 320 -15.03 -0.19 -15.60
CA MET A 320 -13.69 -0.29 -15.02
C MET A 320 -12.67 -0.72 -16.06
N PHE A 321 -12.99 -1.77 -16.84
CA PHE A 321 -12.14 -2.24 -17.93
C PHE A 321 -12.98 -2.42 -19.20
N PRO A 322 -12.65 -1.71 -20.30
CA PRO A 322 -13.35 -1.87 -21.56
C PRO A 322 -13.36 -3.34 -22.03
N PRO A 323 -14.43 -3.81 -22.69
CA PRO A 323 -14.43 -5.13 -23.32
C PRO A 323 -13.20 -5.31 -24.22
N GLU A 324 -12.70 -6.55 -24.33
CA GLU A 324 -11.48 -6.92 -25.07
C GLU A 324 -10.14 -6.47 -24.46
N SER A 325 -10.18 -5.85 -23.27
CA SER A 325 -8.97 -5.57 -22.48
C SER A 325 -8.25 -6.87 -22.06
N GLN A 326 -6.94 -6.75 -21.88
CA GLN A 326 -6.15 -7.79 -21.22
C GLN A 326 -6.36 -7.67 -19.71
N ILE A 327 -6.91 -8.70 -19.07
CA ILE A 327 -6.98 -8.85 -17.62
C ILE A 327 -5.83 -9.74 -17.17
N VAL A 328 -5.07 -9.26 -16.19
CA VAL A 328 -4.00 -9.98 -15.52
C VAL A 328 -4.39 -10.12 -14.06
N LEU A 329 -4.90 -11.28 -13.68
CA LEU A 329 -5.25 -11.60 -12.30
C LEU A 329 -4.02 -12.11 -11.56
N VAL A 330 -3.69 -11.50 -10.43
CA VAL A 330 -2.71 -11.97 -9.47
C VAL A 330 -3.45 -12.59 -8.29
N SER A 331 -3.45 -13.93 -8.22
CA SER A 331 -4.21 -14.70 -7.23
C SER A 331 -3.57 -16.06 -6.99
N SER A 332 -3.60 -16.54 -5.75
CA SER A 332 -3.21 -17.91 -5.41
C SER A 332 -4.16 -18.97 -5.98
N LEU A 333 -5.22 -18.59 -6.72
CA LEU A 333 -6.18 -19.45 -7.41
C LEU A 333 -6.93 -20.41 -6.48
N LEU A 334 -8.21 -20.12 -6.27
CA LEU A 334 -9.16 -20.99 -5.58
C LEU A 334 -10.00 -21.78 -6.59
N ASN A 335 -10.54 -22.93 -6.16
CA ASN A 335 -11.36 -23.79 -7.02
C ASN A 335 -12.60 -23.06 -7.59
N ASP A 336 -13.19 -22.16 -6.81
CA ASP A 336 -14.38 -21.40 -7.20
C ASP A 336 -14.08 -20.34 -8.28
N ASP A 337 -12.81 -19.99 -8.50
CA ASP A 337 -12.42 -18.97 -9.47
C ASP A 337 -12.59 -19.44 -10.92
N LEU A 338 -12.63 -20.76 -11.17
CA LEU A 338 -12.74 -21.34 -12.50
C LEU A 338 -13.93 -20.76 -13.28
N ASN A 339 -15.12 -20.80 -12.68
CA ASN A 339 -16.34 -20.35 -13.33
C ASN A 339 -16.29 -18.85 -13.64
N VAL A 340 -15.77 -18.05 -12.71
CA VAL A 340 -15.69 -16.59 -12.84
C VAL A 340 -14.71 -16.20 -13.93
N LEU A 341 -13.54 -16.84 -13.99
CA LEU A 341 -12.54 -16.58 -15.03
C LEU A 341 -13.02 -16.99 -16.43
N VAL A 342 -13.75 -18.10 -16.53
CA VAL A 342 -14.40 -18.52 -17.78
C VAL A 342 -15.49 -17.53 -18.21
N GLN A 343 -16.28 -17.02 -17.27
CA GLN A 343 -17.28 -15.99 -17.57
C GLN A 343 -16.64 -14.69 -18.08
N LEU A 344 -15.53 -14.25 -17.48
CA LEU A 344 -14.79 -13.07 -17.97
C LEU A 344 -14.29 -13.26 -19.41
N ARG A 345 -13.76 -14.45 -19.75
CA ARG A 345 -13.44 -14.80 -21.13
C ARG A 345 -14.67 -14.74 -22.05
N GLY A 346 -15.80 -15.26 -21.59
CA GLY A 346 -17.08 -15.20 -22.31
C GLY A 346 -17.56 -13.77 -22.60
N ARG A 347 -17.25 -12.82 -21.70
CA ARG A 347 -17.50 -11.38 -21.89
C ARG A 347 -16.51 -10.70 -22.85
N GLY A 348 -15.55 -11.45 -23.41
CA GLY A 348 -14.59 -10.97 -24.41
C GLY A 348 -13.23 -10.54 -23.85
N TYR A 349 -13.02 -10.60 -22.53
CA TYR A 349 -11.71 -10.30 -21.93
C TYR A 349 -10.67 -11.39 -22.26
N GLN A 350 -9.42 -10.98 -22.39
CA GLN A 350 -8.30 -11.92 -22.38
C GLN A 350 -7.77 -12.04 -20.98
N VAL A 351 -7.79 -13.25 -20.43
CA VAL A 351 -7.44 -13.47 -19.03
C VAL A 351 -6.12 -14.20 -18.96
N MET A 352 -5.19 -13.63 -18.21
CA MET A 352 -3.96 -14.25 -17.75
C MET A 352 -4.01 -14.28 -16.23
N VAL A 353 -3.58 -15.39 -15.64
CA VAL A 353 -3.43 -15.53 -14.19
C VAL A 353 -1.96 -15.67 -13.87
N ILE A 354 -1.49 -14.83 -12.95
CA ILE A 354 -0.18 -14.94 -12.30
C ILE A 354 -0.46 -15.50 -10.90
N SER A 355 -0.01 -16.72 -10.65
CA SER A 355 -0.37 -17.45 -9.43
C SER A 355 0.84 -17.72 -8.55
N PRO A 356 1.03 -17.00 -7.43
CA PRO A 356 2.02 -17.41 -6.45
C PRO A 356 1.63 -18.79 -5.88
N ASP A 357 2.55 -19.76 -5.92
CA ASP A 357 2.32 -21.16 -5.56
C ASP A 357 2.09 -21.28 -4.05
N PRO A 358 0.84 -21.50 -3.59
CA PRO A 358 0.54 -21.59 -2.16
C PRO A 358 1.08 -22.88 -1.55
N VAL A 359 1.18 -23.96 -2.34
CA VAL A 359 1.61 -25.28 -1.88
C VAL A 359 3.09 -25.26 -1.53
N LYS A 360 3.95 -24.69 -2.39
CA LYS A 360 5.36 -24.52 -2.06
C LYS A 360 5.57 -23.54 -0.92
N PHE A 361 4.81 -22.45 -0.91
CA PHE A 361 4.88 -21.46 0.16
C PHE A 361 4.63 -22.11 1.52
N GLU A 362 3.50 -22.79 1.71
CA GLU A 362 3.18 -23.45 2.97
C GLU A 362 4.14 -24.60 3.30
N HIS A 363 4.49 -25.45 2.32
CA HIS A 363 5.38 -26.60 2.53
C HIS A 363 6.75 -26.17 3.10
N GLY A 364 7.27 -25.01 2.68
CA GLY A 364 8.52 -24.46 3.20
C GLY A 364 8.49 -24.08 4.69
N PHE A 365 7.32 -23.89 5.30
CA PHE A 365 7.16 -23.54 6.72
C PHE A 365 6.69 -24.69 7.60
N LEU A 366 6.19 -25.78 7.01
CA LEU A 366 5.71 -26.93 7.75
C LEU A 366 6.86 -27.88 8.15
N PRO A 367 6.76 -28.57 9.29
CA PRO A 367 7.79 -29.53 9.70
C PRO A 367 7.85 -30.70 8.70
N PRO A 368 9.06 -31.17 8.34
CA PRO A 368 9.22 -32.24 7.39
C PRO A 368 8.64 -33.55 7.95
N SER A 369 7.61 -34.08 7.30
CA SER A 369 7.01 -35.37 7.64
C SER A 369 6.40 -36.05 6.41
N PRO A 370 6.36 -37.39 6.38
CA PRO A 370 5.73 -38.13 5.27
C PRO A 370 4.27 -37.73 5.02
N GLN A 371 3.54 -37.36 6.08
CA GLN A 371 2.15 -36.92 6.00
C GLN A 371 2.03 -35.55 5.31
N VAL A 372 2.91 -34.59 5.65
CA VAL A 372 2.98 -33.28 5.00
C VAL A 372 3.33 -33.43 3.52
N ASP A 373 4.30 -34.28 3.19
CA ASP A 373 4.69 -34.54 1.79
C ASP A 373 3.57 -35.22 0.98
N MET A 374 2.78 -36.09 1.62
CA MET A 374 1.62 -36.73 0.99
C MET A 374 0.49 -35.71 0.76
N ALA A 375 0.19 -34.88 1.76
CA ALA A 375 -0.82 -33.82 1.64
C ALA A 375 -0.44 -32.80 0.56
N ALA A 376 0.81 -32.33 0.53
CA ALA A 376 1.31 -31.42 -0.50
C ALA A 376 1.22 -32.03 -1.91
N ARG A 377 1.45 -33.33 -2.05
CA ARG A 377 1.27 -34.04 -3.32
C ARG A 377 -0.20 -34.08 -3.77
N VAL A 378 -1.12 -34.37 -2.86
CA VAL A 378 -2.57 -34.39 -3.16
C VAL A 378 -3.04 -33.01 -3.60
N ILE A 379 -2.72 -31.96 -2.82
CA ILE A 379 -3.11 -30.58 -3.14
C ILE A 379 -2.51 -30.13 -4.48
N ARG A 380 -1.24 -30.49 -4.75
CA ARG A 380 -0.60 -30.19 -6.05
C ARG A 380 -1.33 -30.87 -7.21
N MET A 381 -1.75 -32.12 -7.06
CA MET A 381 -2.53 -32.80 -8.11
C MET A 381 -3.88 -32.13 -8.37
N GLU A 382 -4.60 -31.71 -7.32
CA GLU A 382 -5.86 -30.98 -7.47
C GLU A 382 -5.65 -29.64 -8.18
N ARG A 383 -4.57 -28.94 -7.82
CA ARG A 383 -4.20 -27.66 -8.42
C ARG A 383 -3.79 -27.79 -9.88
N ASP A 384 -3.01 -28.82 -10.24
CA ASP A 384 -2.65 -29.13 -11.62
C ASP A 384 -3.91 -29.40 -12.47
N LEU A 385 -4.92 -30.06 -11.90
CA LEU A 385 -6.21 -30.27 -12.57
C LEU A 385 -6.97 -28.96 -12.78
N LEU A 386 -6.99 -28.05 -11.79
CA LEU A 386 -7.60 -26.73 -11.91
C LEU A 386 -6.92 -25.91 -13.02
N ILE A 387 -5.59 -25.87 -13.02
CA ILE A 387 -4.79 -25.15 -14.02
C ILE A 387 -5.07 -25.70 -15.43
N ARG A 388 -5.05 -27.01 -15.62
CA ARG A 388 -5.38 -27.62 -16.91
C ARG A 388 -6.79 -27.29 -17.39
N ARG A 389 -7.77 -27.17 -16.49
CA ARG A 389 -9.14 -26.75 -16.84
C ARG A 389 -9.16 -25.29 -17.30
N LEU A 390 -8.43 -24.39 -16.63
CA LEU A 390 -8.28 -22.99 -17.04
C LEU A 390 -7.61 -22.88 -18.42
N GLU A 391 -6.51 -23.62 -18.63
CA GLU A 391 -5.79 -23.64 -19.91
C GLU A 391 -6.64 -24.15 -21.06
N ARG A 392 -7.45 -25.22 -20.84
CA ARG A 392 -8.43 -25.70 -21.83
C ARG A 392 -9.51 -24.67 -22.15
N ALA A 393 -9.88 -23.85 -21.17
CA ALA A 393 -10.76 -22.71 -21.39
C ALA A 393 -10.05 -21.52 -22.06
N GLY A 394 -8.78 -21.66 -22.44
CA GLY A 394 -7.92 -20.66 -23.08
C GLY A 394 -7.47 -19.54 -22.15
N ILE A 395 -7.43 -19.81 -20.84
CA ILE A 395 -6.92 -18.91 -19.82
C ILE A 395 -5.51 -19.34 -19.48
N GLN A 396 -4.57 -18.44 -19.66
CA GLN A 396 -3.18 -18.73 -19.37
C GLN A 396 -2.93 -18.62 -17.88
N VAL A 397 -2.24 -19.59 -17.30
CA VAL A 397 -1.77 -19.53 -15.91
C VAL A 397 -0.24 -19.55 -15.90
N VAL A 398 0.36 -18.66 -15.13
CA VAL A 398 1.79 -18.65 -14.85
C VAL A 398 1.95 -18.83 -13.35
N GLU A 399 2.38 -20.03 -12.96
CA GLU A 399 2.72 -20.29 -11.56
C GLU A 399 4.10 -19.73 -11.20
N TRP A 400 4.20 -19.22 -9.97
CA TRP A 400 5.39 -18.58 -9.46
C TRP A 400 5.73 -19.11 -8.07
N ASP A 401 6.94 -19.64 -7.94
CA ASP A 401 7.55 -19.95 -6.65
C ASP A 401 8.06 -18.67 -5.97
N VAL A 402 7.37 -18.23 -4.91
CA VAL A 402 7.66 -16.96 -4.22
C VAL A 402 8.98 -16.94 -3.47
N SER A 403 9.67 -18.08 -3.33
CA SER A 403 11.04 -18.14 -2.83
C SER A 403 12.05 -17.48 -3.78
N LEU A 404 11.68 -17.32 -5.06
CA LEU A 404 12.46 -16.64 -6.09
C LEU A 404 11.90 -15.24 -6.36
N PRO A 405 12.76 -14.24 -6.62
CA PRO A 405 12.31 -12.92 -7.05
C PRO A 405 11.41 -12.99 -8.28
N PHE A 406 10.32 -12.22 -8.27
CA PHE A 406 9.27 -12.26 -9.30
C PHE A 406 9.83 -12.05 -10.72
N ASP A 407 10.79 -11.15 -10.89
CA ASP A 407 11.43 -10.84 -12.16
C ASP A 407 12.20 -12.01 -12.76
N GLN A 408 12.79 -12.85 -11.91
CA GLN A 408 13.57 -14.01 -12.33
C GLN A 408 12.68 -15.20 -12.67
N ALA A 409 11.63 -15.42 -11.88
CA ALA A 409 10.74 -16.56 -12.05
C ALA A 409 9.75 -16.37 -13.21
N VAL A 410 9.13 -15.19 -13.30
CA VAL A 410 8.01 -14.95 -14.22
C VAL A 410 8.46 -14.22 -15.49
N GLY A 411 9.50 -13.37 -15.42
CA GLY A 411 10.02 -12.62 -16.57
C GLY A 411 10.33 -13.49 -17.81
N PRO A 412 11.08 -14.60 -17.68
CA PRO A 412 11.39 -15.48 -18.82
C PRO A 412 10.15 -16.17 -19.42
N LEU A 413 9.17 -16.53 -18.57
CA LEU A 413 7.92 -17.18 -19.00
C LEU A 413 7.04 -16.21 -19.79
N LEU A 414 7.00 -14.95 -19.37
CA LEU A 414 6.30 -13.88 -20.09
C LEU A 414 7.00 -13.47 -21.40
N MET A 415 8.32 -13.68 -21.54
CA MET A 415 9.06 -13.39 -22.78
C MET A 415 9.00 -14.52 -23.83
N ARG A 416 8.99 -15.80 -23.40
CA ARG A 416 8.97 -16.97 -24.32
C ARG A 416 7.71 -17.04 -25.20
N GLN A 417 6.70 -16.26 -24.89
CA GLN A 417 5.42 -16.21 -25.59
C GLN A 417 5.48 -15.65 -27.02
N ARG A 418 6.64 -15.12 -27.42
CA ARG A 418 6.90 -14.61 -28.78
C ARG A 418 7.17 -15.71 -29.82
N ARG A 419 7.45 -16.96 -29.41
CA ARG A 419 7.97 -18.03 -30.31
C ARG A 419 7.01 -19.16 -30.68
N VAL A 420 5.80 -19.18 -30.15
CA VAL A 420 4.77 -20.13 -30.60
C VAL A 420 3.73 -19.35 -31.38
N LEU A 421 4.00 -19.21 -32.67
CA LEU A 421 3.08 -19.25 -33.82
C LEU A 421 3.91 -19.32 -35.09
#